data_AF-A0A357ARH9-F1
#
_entry.id   AF-A0A357ARH9-F1
#
_cell.length_a   1.000
_cell.length_b   1.000
_cell.length_c   1.000
_cell.angle_alpha   90.00
_cell.angle_beta   90.00
_cell.angle_gamma   90.00
#
_symmetry.space_group_name_H-M   'P 1'
#
loop_
_entity.id
_entity.type
_entity.pdbx_description
1 polymer ?
#
loop_
_entity_poly.entity_id
_entity_poly.type
_entity_poly.pdbx_seq_one_letter_code
_entity_poly.pdbx_strand_id
1 'polypeptide(L)'
;PSLIFAVKSMLERGKAYIVKAGTVILVCNTVVQIMQAFNWKFEAVEEGMEDTSILASVAGPFAVLLIPIVGVAAWQLAAAAITGFIAKENVVGTIATVYAITNLVDPDELELIGSGNDVATVIGITKVAGLAYLMFNLYTPPCFAALGAMNSEMKSAKWLWGAIGLQLATGYTVGFLVYQIGTLIVTGSIGAGFVGGLIAVLAFAGIIAFIIVNNRRKMAMEYRLKTS
;
A
#
# COMPACT_ATOMS: atom_id res chain seq x y z
N PRO A 1 -10.41 41.43 -11.40
CA PRO A 1 -10.25 40.23 -10.54
C PRO A 1 -9.15 40.45 -9.49
N SER A 2 -9.53 40.66 -8.22
CA SER A 2 -8.57 40.93 -7.15
C SER A 2 -7.90 39.64 -6.68
N LEU A 3 -6.56 39.62 -6.71
CA LEU A 3 -5.72 38.53 -6.20
C LEU A 3 -6.04 38.17 -4.74
N ILE A 4 -6.47 39.14 -3.93
CA ILE A 4 -6.84 38.96 -2.53
C ILE A 4 -8.07 38.06 -2.39
N PHE A 5 -9.08 38.23 -3.26
CA PHE A 5 -10.25 37.36 -3.27
C PHE A 5 -9.91 35.93 -3.72
N ALA A 6 -9.00 35.78 -4.69
CA ALA A 6 -8.52 34.48 -5.14
C ALA A 6 -7.76 33.74 -4.01
N VAL A 7 -6.83 34.42 -3.33
CA VAL A 7 -6.05 33.84 -2.22
C VAL A 7 -6.96 33.48 -1.04
N LYS A 8 -7.92 34.34 -0.68
CA LYS A 8 -8.88 34.05 0.40
C LYS A 8 -9.75 32.83 0.09
N SER A 9 -10.24 32.72 -1.14
CA SER A 9 -11.00 31.55 -1.61
C SER A 9 -10.17 30.27 -1.60
N MET A 10 -8.88 30.33 -1.98
CA MET A 10 -7.96 29.18 -1.90
C MET A 10 -7.71 28.76 -0.45
N LEU A 11 -7.48 29.70 0.47
CA LEU A 11 -7.25 29.43 1.90
C LEU A 11 -8.47 28.81 2.58
N GLU A 12 -9.69 29.29 2.29
CA GLU A 12 -10.92 28.72 2.85
C GLU A 12 -11.14 27.27 2.36
N ARG A 13 -10.89 27.00 1.08
CA ARG A 13 -10.94 25.64 0.52
C ARG A 13 -9.84 24.73 1.11
N GLY A 14 -8.63 25.25 1.28
CA GLY A 14 -7.52 24.55 1.92
C GLY A 14 -7.82 24.19 3.37
N LYS A 15 -8.38 25.11 4.15
CA LYS A 15 -8.82 24.84 5.53
C LYS A 15 -9.88 23.74 5.58
N ALA A 16 -10.88 23.79 4.70
CA ALA A 16 -11.92 22.76 4.64
C ALA A 16 -11.35 21.38 4.27
N TYR A 17 -10.34 21.32 3.40
CA TYR A 17 -9.61 20.09 3.07
C TYR A 17 -8.84 19.55 4.27
N ILE A 18 -8.06 20.39 4.98
CA ILE A 18 -7.27 19.99 6.14
C ILE A 18 -8.16 19.39 7.23
N VAL A 19 -9.30 20.02 7.55
CA VAL A 19 -10.21 19.53 8.59
C VAL A 19 -10.80 18.17 8.22
N LYS A 20 -11.23 17.99 6.96
CA LYS A 20 -11.79 16.71 6.50
C LYS A 20 -10.73 15.60 6.44
N ALA A 21 -9.58 15.88 5.82
CA ALA A 21 -8.50 14.90 5.68
C ALA A 21 -7.91 14.51 7.04
N GLY A 22 -7.66 15.50 7.92
CA GLY A 22 -7.11 15.27 9.25
C GLY A 22 -8.02 14.41 10.14
N THR A 23 -9.35 14.65 10.09
CA THR A 23 -10.31 13.83 10.85
C THR A 23 -10.27 12.37 10.39
N VAL A 24 -10.23 12.13 9.07
CA VAL A 24 -10.17 10.76 8.52
C VAL A 24 -8.85 10.07 8.91
N ILE A 25 -7.71 10.76 8.77
CA ILE A 25 -6.40 10.21 9.12
C ILE A 25 -6.35 9.84 10.61
N LEU A 26 -6.79 10.73 11.50
CA LEU A 26 -6.76 10.50 12.94
C LEU A 26 -7.65 9.32 13.35
N VAL A 27 -8.86 9.23 12.81
CA VAL A 27 -9.77 8.10 13.07
C VAL A 27 -9.17 6.80 12.55
N CYS A 28 -8.68 6.76 11.31
CA CYS A 28 -8.12 5.55 10.74
C CYS A 28 -6.85 5.10 11.46
N ASN A 29 -5.97 6.02 11.87
CA ASN A 29 -4.77 5.70 12.63
C ASN A 29 -5.12 5.14 14.02
N THR A 30 -6.09 5.77 14.73
CA THR A 30 -6.56 5.27 16.03
C THR A 30 -7.13 3.86 15.92
N VAL A 31 -7.93 3.58 14.88
CA VAL A 31 -8.49 2.24 14.63
C VAL A 31 -7.37 1.23 14.36
N VAL A 32 -6.38 1.57 13.53
CA VAL A 32 -5.22 0.72 13.28
C VAL A 32 -4.48 0.40 14.56
N GLN A 33 -4.22 1.41 15.40
CA GLN A 33 -3.50 1.23 16.66
C GLN A 33 -4.27 0.31 17.62
N ILE A 34 -5.60 0.43 17.66
CA ILE A 34 -6.47 -0.48 18.43
C ILE A 34 -6.39 -1.90 17.84
N MET A 35 -6.44 -2.06 16.52
CA MET A 35 -6.33 -3.37 15.87
C MET A 35 -4.96 -4.03 16.06
N GLN A 36 -3.90 -3.24 16.27
CA GLN A 36 -2.56 -3.71 16.63
C GLN A 36 -2.48 -4.08 18.11
N ALA A 37 -3.02 -3.24 18.98
CA ALA A 37 -2.89 -3.39 20.43
C ALA A 37 -3.81 -4.46 21.04
N PHE A 38 -4.92 -4.81 20.38
CA PHE A 38 -5.93 -5.71 20.93
C PHE A 38 -6.16 -6.96 20.07
N ASN A 39 -6.40 -8.09 20.74
CA ASN A 39 -6.90 -9.32 20.13
C ASN A 39 -8.45 -9.29 20.02
N TRP A 40 -9.06 -10.29 19.36
CA TRP A 40 -10.52 -10.40 19.21
C TRP A 40 -11.29 -10.53 20.54
N LYS A 41 -10.59 -10.77 21.65
CA LYS A 41 -11.13 -10.82 23.01
C LYS A 41 -10.92 -9.52 23.81
N PHE A 42 -10.39 -8.46 23.17
CA PHE A 42 -10.01 -7.19 23.81
C PHE A 42 -8.96 -7.32 24.91
N GLU A 43 -8.10 -8.34 24.84
CA GLU A 43 -6.91 -8.41 25.67
C GLU A 43 -5.77 -7.68 24.96
N ALA A 44 -4.94 -6.98 25.74
CA ALA A 44 -3.75 -6.30 25.22
C ALA A 44 -2.75 -7.36 24.71
N VAL A 45 -2.27 -7.18 23.49
CA VAL A 45 -1.28 -8.07 22.87
C VAL A 45 0.09 -7.75 23.46
N GLU A 46 0.66 -8.69 24.22
CA GLU A 46 2.03 -8.58 24.76
C GLU A 46 3.08 -8.80 23.66
N GLU A 47 4.27 -8.20 23.84
CA GLU A 47 5.42 -8.33 22.94
C GLU A 47 5.76 -9.81 22.73
N GLY A 48 5.64 -10.30 21.48
CA GLY A 48 5.87 -11.70 21.11
C GLY A 48 4.62 -12.53 20.81
N MET A 49 3.41 -12.02 21.05
CA MET A 49 2.13 -12.67 20.66
C MET A 49 1.39 -11.91 19.56
N GLU A 50 2.12 -11.15 18.74
CA GLU A 50 1.55 -10.24 17.75
C GLU A 50 0.76 -10.95 16.63
N ASP A 51 1.07 -12.24 16.41
CA ASP A 51 0.33 -13.15 15.53
C ASP A 51 -1.16 -13.33 15.94
N THR A 52 -1.50 -12.99 17.20
CA THR A 52 -2.88 -13.08 17.73
C THR A 52 -3.66 -11.77 17.64
N SER A 53 -3.02 -10.69 17.18
CA SER A 53 -3.67 -9.39 16.98
C SER A 53 -4.81 -9.50 15.96
N ILE A 54 -5.82 -8.63 16.11
CA ILE A 54 -6.88 -8.51 15.09
C ILE A 54 -6.23 -8.18 13.73
N LEU A 55 -5.18 -7.37 13.74
CA LEU A 55 -4.44 -7.02 12.52
C LEU A 55 -3.78 -8.23 11.86
N ALA A 56 -3.18 -9.15 12.60
CA ALA A 56 -2.60 -10.38 12.05
C ALA A 56 -3.66 -11.24 11.34
N SER A 57 -4.85 -11.38 11.94
CA SER A 57 -5.96 -12.12 11.32
C SER A 57 -6.48 -11.49 10.03
N VAL A 58 -6.48 -10.15 9.96
CA VAL A 58 -6.90 -9.39 8.77
C VAL A 58 -5.80 -9.35 7.71
N ALA A 59 -4.53 -9.27 8.12
CA ALA A 59 -3.37 -9.15 7.24
C ALA A 59 -2.89 -10.49 6.68
N GLY A 60 -3.15 -11.62 7.37
CA GLY A 60 -2.75 -12.97 6.95
C GLY A 60 -3.14 -13.33 5.51
N PRO A 61 -4.39 -13.10 5.07
CA PRO A 61 -4.79 -13.33 3.68
C PRO A 61 -4.05 -12.44 2.68
N PHE A 62 -3.74 -11.19 3.07
CA PHE A 62 -2.96 -10.27 2.24
C PHE A 62 -1.47 -10.63 2.19
N ALA A 63 -0.95 -11.35 3.19
CA ALA A 63 0.41 -11.85 3.20
C ALA A 63 0.67 -12.80 2.01
N VAL A 64 -0.33 -13.61 1.64
CA VAL A 64 -0.26 -14.51 0.47
C VAL A 64 -0.09 -13.74 -0.83
N LEU A 65 -0.72 -12.56 -0.94
CA LEU A 65 -0.57 -11.68 -2.09
C LEU A 65 0.84 -11.06 -2.16
N LEU A 66 1.51 -10.87 -1.02
CA LEU A 66 2.86 -10.30 -0.96
C LEU A 66 3.98 -11.34 -1.15
N ILE A 67 3.68 -12.65 -1.06
CA ILE A 67 4.66 -13.73 -1.30
C ILE A 67 5.44 -13.52 -2.62
N PRO A 68 4.82 -13.17 -3.76
CA PRO A 68 5.58 -13.02 -5.00
C PRO A 68 6.46 -11.77 -5.07
N ILE A 69 6.25 -10.79 -4.18
CA ILE A 69 7.03 -9.54 -4.12
C ILE A 69 8.13 -9.62 -3.06
N VAL A 70 7.88 -10.30 -1.94
CA VAL A 70 8.78 -10.35 -0.77
C VAL A 70 9.48 -11.72 -0.66
N GLY A 71 8.94 -12.76 -1.29
CA GLY A 71 9.43 -14.13 -1.23
C GLY A 71 8.96 -14.93 -0.02
N VAL A 72 8.44 -14.26 1.01
CA VAL A 72 7.95 -14.87 2.25
C VAL A 72 6.56 -14.36 2.60
N ALA A 73 5.75 -15.24 3.20
CA ALA A 73 4.45 -14.89 3.74
C ALA A 73 4.63 -14.16 5.08
N ALA A 74 4.98 -12.87 5.02
CA ALA A 74 5.11 -12.02 6.19
C ALA A 74 3.83 -11.21 6.39
N TRP A 75 3.03 -11.60 7.38
CA TRP A 75 1.79 -10.89 7.73
C TRP A 75 2.08 -9.50 8.28
N GLN A 76 3.26 -9.30 8.88
CA GLN A 76 3.72 -8.01 9.40
C GLN A 76 3.90 -6.98 8.28
N LEU A 77 4.48 -7.40 7.15
CA LEU A 77 4.61 -6.53 5.96
C LEU A 77 3.27 -6.31 5.28
N ALA A 78 2.38 -7.29 5.31
CA ALA A 78 1.00 -7.11 4.83
C ALA A 78 0.23 -6.10 5.69
N ALA A 79 0.36 -6.19 7.01
CA ALA A 79 -0.19 -5.25 7.97
C ALA A 79 0.35 -3.83 7.72
N ALA A 80 1.67 -3.68 7.58
CA ALA A 80 2.30 -2.41 7.26
C ALA A 80 1.85 -1.82 5.91
N ALA A 81 1.63 -2.66 4.89
CA ALA A 81 1.10 -2.20 3.61
C ALA A 81 -0.36 -1.72 3.73
N ILE A 82 -1.19 -2.42 4.52
CA ILE A 82 -2.58 -2.04 4.79
C ILE A 82 -2.65 -0.67 5.49
N THR A 83 -1.82 -0.47 6.52
CA THR A 83 -1.74 0.81 7.22
C THR A 83 -1.15 1.91 6.32
N GLY A 84 -0.29 1.54 5.38
CA GLY A 84 0.23 2.43 4.33
C GLY A 84 -0.81 2.96 3.35
N PHE A 85 -1.89 2.22 3.09
CA PHE A 85 -3.03 2.72 2.31
C PHE A 85 -3.81 3.80 3.07
N ILE A 86 -3.74 3.80 4.40
CA ILE A 86 -4.33 4.84 5.22
C ILE A 86 -3.48 6.10 5.19
N ALA A 87 -2.19 5.94 5.50
CA ALA A 87 -1.21 7.00 5.59
C ALA A 87 0.17 6.41 5.29
N LYS A 88 0.90 6.95 4.31
CA LYS A 88 2.15 6.35 3.80
C LYS A 88 3.27 6.40 4.84
N GLU A 89 3.26 7.43 5.68
CA GLU A 89 4.12 7.61 6.84
C GLU A 89 3.90 6.53 7.91
N ASN A 90 2.70 5.95 7.99
CA ASN A 90 2.36 4.98 9.03
C ASN A 90 2.96 3.59 8.75
N VAL A 91 3.44 3.34 7.52
CA VAL A 91 4.12 2.08 7.16
C VAL A 91 5.34 1.87 8.04
N VAL A 92 6.14 2.92 8.23
CA VAL A 92 7.39 2.85 9.01
C VAL A 92 7.10 2.60 10.49
N GLY A 93 6.13 3.31 11.05
CA GLY A 93 5.69 3.09 12.44
C GLY A 93 5.10 1.70 12.68
N THR A 94 4.36 1.17 11.71
CA THR A 94 3.80 -0.19 11.78
C THR A 94 4.90 -1.25 11.70
N ILE A 95 5.91 -1.08 10.84
CA ILE A 95 7.05 -2.02 10.78
C ILE A 95 7.86 -1.97 12.08
N ALA A 96 8.10 -0.78 12.63
CA ALA A 96 8.86 -0.63 13.88
C ALA A 96 8.18 -1.31 15.07
N THR A 97 6.85 -1.15 15.18
CA THR A 97 6.04 -1.77 16.25
C THR A 97 5.91 -3.27 16.07
N VAL A 98 5.56 -3.75 14.87
CA VAL A 98 5.22 -5.16 14.62
C VAL A 98 6.46 -6.08 14.45
N TYR A 99 7.65 -5.51 14.26
CA TYR A 99 8.90 -6.28 14.31
C TYR A 99 9.70 -6.00 15.58
N ALA A 100 9.12 -5.27 16.55
CA ALA A 100 9.80 -4.80 17.76
C ALA A 100 11.21 -4.18 17.48
N ILE A 101 11.38 -3.54 16.32
CA ILE A 101 12.64 -2.90 15.88
C ILE A 101 12.87 -1.62 16.69
N THR A 102 11.89 -1.19 17.48
CA THR A 102 12.05 -0.14 18.51
C THR A 102 13.24 -0.37 19.44
N ASN A 103 13.67 -1.62 19.66
CA ASN A 103 14.89 -1.93 20.43
C ASN A 103 16.21 -1.71 19.66
N LEU A 104 16.14 -1.45 18.35
CA LEU A 104 17.26 -1.24 17.43
C LEU A 104 17.26 0.16 16.79
N VAL A 105 16.36 1.04 17.22
CA VAL A 105 16.24 2.43 16.77
C VAL A 105 16.47 3.32 17.97
N ASP A 106 17.49 4.18 17.91
CA ASP A 106 17.72 5.15 18.98
C ASP A 106 16.64 6.24 18.89
N PRO A 107 15.78 6.42 19.91
CA PRO A 107 14.70 7.41 19.86
C PRO A 107 15.21 8.86 19.75
N ASP A 108 16.47 9.13 20.09
CA ASP A 108 17.03 10.48 20.08
C ASP A 108 17.72 10.87 18.75
N GLU A 109 18.28 9.89 18.01
CA GLU A 109 18.99 10.14 16.75
C GLU A 109 18.21 9.73 15.50
N LEU A 110 17.12 8.95 15.63
CA LEU A 110 16.38 8.38 14.49
C LEU A 110 17.31 7.54 13.57
N GLU A 111 18.45 7.11 14.10
CA GLU A 111 19.43 6.26 13.45
C GLU A 111 19.23 4.80 13.86
N LEU A 112 19.46 3.92 12.90
CA LEU A 112 19.40 2.49 13.11
C LEU A 112 20.70 2.03 13.79
N ILE A 113 20.62 1.50 15.01
CA ILE A 113 21.76 1.06 15.82
C ILE A 113 22.36 -0.28 15.29
N GLY A 114 22.08 -0.65 14.04
CA GLY A 114 22.47 -1.92 13.44
C GLY A 114 22.90 -1.79 12.00
N SER A 115 23.76 -2.69 11.54
CA SER A 115 24.08 -2.79 10.12
C SER A 115 22.82 -3.19 9.36
N GLY A 116 22.67 -2.78 8.09
CA GLY A 116 21.51 -3.18 7.27
C GLY A 116 21.34 -4.71 7.08
N ASN A 117 22.30 -5.53 7.55
CA ASN A 117 22.16 -6.97 7.65
C ASN A 117 21.41 -7.41 8.92
N ASP A 118 21.54 -6.68 10.03
CA ASP A 118 20.88 -7.01 11.30
C ASP A 118 19.36 -6.82 11.18
N VAL A 119 18.93 -5.74 10.54
CA VAL A 119 17.51 -5.49 10.23
C VAL A 119 16.95 -6.51 9.25
N ALA A 120 17.72 -6.90 8.22
CA ALA A 120 17.28 -7.95 7.29
C ALA A 120 17.08 -9.30 8.00
N THR A 121 17.92 -9.58 9.01
CA THR A 121 17.84 -10.80 9.83
C THR A 121 16.63 -10.76 10.79
N VAL A 122 16.36 -9.61 11.41
CA VAL A 122 15.20 -9.42 12.31
C VAL A 122 13.87 -9.45 11.56
N ILE A 123 13.80 -8.81 10.39
CA ILE A 123 12.58 -8.81 9.57
C ILE A 123 12.40 -10.16 8.84
N GLY A 124 13.45 -10.97 8.75
CA GLY A 124 13.42 -12.28 8.07
C GLY A 124 13.29 -12.16 6.55
N ILE A 125 13.74 -11.04 5.97
CA ILE A 125 13.64 -10.77 4.52
C ILE A 125 15.01 -10.42 3.93
N THR A 126 15.19 -10.72 2.64
CA THR A 126 16.39 -10.29 1.92
C THR A 126 16.37 -8.78 1.65
N LYS A 127 17.54 -8.15 1.48
CA LYS A 127 17.62 -6.72 1.10
C LYS A 127 16.87 -6.43 -0.21
N VAL A 128 16.89 -7.39 -1.13
CA VAL A 128 16.13 -7.33 -2.39
C VAL A 128 14.63 -7.32 -2.14
N ALA A 129 14.14 -8.15 -1.22
CA ALA A 129 12.74 -8.17 -0.81
C ALA A 129 12.31 -6.83 -0.16
N GLY A 130 13.16 -6.25 0.68
CA GLY A 130 12.93 -4.92 1.25
C GLY A 130 12.82 -3.82 0.18
N LEU A 131 13.71 -3.84 -0.81
CA LEU A 131 13.69 -2.89 -1.93
C LEU A 131 12.46 -3.06 -2.83
N ALA A 132 12.06 -4.31 -3.10
CA ALA A 132 10.83 -4.63 -3.84
C ALA A 132 9.57 -4.16 -3.10
N TYR A 133 9.51 -4.38 -1.78
CA TYR A 133 8.42 -3.91 -0.92
C TYR A 133 8.33 -2.38 -0.85
N LEU A 134 9.47 -1.68 -0.81
CA LEU A 134 9.53 -0.23 -0.89
C LEU A 134 8.97 0.28 -2.22
N MET A 135 9.39 -0.32 -3.34
CA MET A 135 8.90 0.04 -4.67
C MET A 135 7.40 -0.24 -4.80
N PHE A 136 6.92 -1.36 -4.28
CA PHE A 136 5.48 -1.64 -4.20
C PHE A 136 4.72 -0.54 -3.44
N ASN A 137 5.21 -0.14 -2.27
CA ASN A 137 4.58 0.93 -1.48
C ASN A 137 4.66 2.31 -2.14
N LEU A 138 5.67 2.58 -2.96
CA LEU A 138 5.80 3.85 -3.67
C LEU A 138 4.75 4.02 -4.78
N TYR A 139 4.43 2.94 -5.49
CA TYR A 139 3.53 2.95 -6.65
C TYR A 139 2.08 2.57 -6.34
N THR A 140 1.81 2.07 -5.13
CA THR A 140 0.44 1.74 -4.69
C THR A 140 -0.43 2.99 -4.51
N PRO A 141 -1.77 2.85 -4.61
CA PRO A 141 -2.72 3.95 -4.49
C PRO A 141 -2.42 4.93 -3.35
N PRO A 142 -2.67 6.24 -3.55
CA PRO A 142 -2.42 7.25 -2.53
C PRO A 142 -3.41 7.09 -1.36
N CYS A 143 -3.16 7.83 -0.27
CA CYS A 143 -3.97 7.75 0.95
C CYS A 143 -5.46 8.10 0.70
N PHE A 144 -6.35 7.69 1.61
CA PHE A 144 -7.80 7.92 1.49
C PHE A 144 -8.19 9.38 1.26
N ALA A 145 -7.39 10.34 1.76
CA ALA A 145 -7.60 11.76 1.51
C ALA A 145 -7.49 12.11 0.01
N ALA A 146 -6.46 11.59 -0.67
CA ALA A 146 -6.26 11.78 -2.10
C ALA A 146 -7.31 11.04 -2.94
N LEU A 147 -7.69 9.83 -2.52
CA LEU A 147 -8.78 9.08 -3.16
C LEU A 147 -10.12 9.81 -3.03
N GLY A 148 -10.40 10.44 -1.87
CA GLY A 148 -11.59 11.26 -1.65
C GLY A 148 -11.64 12.47 -2.59
N ALA A 149 -10.51 13.15 -2.79
CA ALA A 149 -10.40 14.22 -3.76
C ALA A 149 -10.63 13.72 -5.20
N MET A 150 -9.98 12.62 -5.60
CA MET A 150 -10.19 11.99 -6.92
C MET A 150 -11.66 11.60 -7.16
N ASN A 151 -12.36 11.10 -6.14
CA ASN A 151 -13.77 10.75 -6.24
C ASN A 151 -14.65 11.97 -6.52
N SER A 152 -14.34 13.10 -5.87
CA SER A 152 -15.07 14.35 -6.07
C SER A 152 -14.85 14.98 -7.45
N GLU A 153 -13.67 14.77 -8.05
CA GLU A 153 -13.32 15.25 -9.40
C GLU A 153 -13.90 14.36 -10.51
N MET A 154 -13.78 13.03 -10.38
CA MET A 154 -14.18 12.10 -11.45
C MET A 154 -15.68 11.80 -11.50
N LYS A 155 -16.43 12.12 -10.43
CA LYS A 155 -17.89 11.91 -10.28
C LYS A 155 -18.41 10.51 -10.65
N SER A 156 -17.52 9.52 -10.74
CA SER A 156 -17.85 8.14 -11.13
C SER A 156 -16.99 7.16 -10.33
N ALA A 157 -17.64 6.44 -9.39
CA ALA A 157 -16.99 5.44 -8.56
C ALA A 157 -16.38 4.30 -9.40
N LYS A 158 -16.97 3.96 -10.56
CA LYS A 158 -16.45 2.91 -11.46
C LYS A 158 -15.07 3.27 -12.02
N TRP A 159 -14.84 4.55 -12.31
CA TRP A 159 -13.57 5.02 -12.84
C TRP A 159 -12.52 5.17 -11.73
N LEU A 160 -12.95 5.55 -10.52
CA LEU A 160 -12.10 5.57 -9.33
C LEU A 160 -11.55 4.18 -8.98
N TRP A 161 -12.41 3.17 -8.90
CA TRP A 161 -11.96 1.80 -8.64
C TRP A 161 -11.07 1.25 -9.76
N GLY A 162 -11.30 1.66 -11.02
CA GLY A 162 -10.41 1.35 -12.14
C GLY A 162 -9.02 1.98 -11.98
N ALA A 163 -8.94 3.25 -11.55
CA ALA A 163 -7.68 3.94 -11.30
C ALA A 163 -6.90 3.34 -10.12
N ILE A 164 -7.58 3.01 -9.02
CA ILE A 164 -7.00 2.30 -7.87
C ILE A 164 -6.45 0.94 -8.31
N GLY A 165 -7.25 0.18 -9.05
CA GLY A 165 -6.83 -1.14 -9.58
C GLY A 165 -5.62 -1.03 -10.50
N LEU A 166 -5.55 0.00 -11.35
CA LEU A 166 -4.42 0.24 -12.25
C LEU A 166 -3.14 0.59 -11.47
N GLN A 167 -3.24 1.46 -10.45
CA GLN A 167 -2.10 1.82 -9.59
C GLN A 167 -1.62 0.62 -8.79
N LEU A 168 -2.53 -0.16 -8.22
CA LEU A 168 -2.20 -1.39 -7.50
C LEU A 168 -1.51 -2.41 -8.42
N ALA A 169 -2.04 -2.60 -9.64
CA ALA A 169 -1.44 -3.46 -10.66
C ALA A 169 -0.03 -3.00 -11.06
N THR A 170 0.15 -1.69 -11.22
CA THR A 170 1.44 -1.10 -11.58
C THR A 170 2.44 -1.29 -10.46
N GLY A 171 2.09 -0.96 -9.21
CA GLY A 171 2.95 -1.17 -8.06
C GLY A 171 3.29 -2.64 -7.81
N TYR A 172 2.32 -3.53 -8.00
CA TYR A 172 2.55 -4.97 -7.92
C TYR A 172 3.54 -5.45 -8.99
N THR A 173 3.38 -4.99 -10.24
CA THR A 173 4.27 -5.35 -11.35
C THR A 173 5.68 -4.83 -11.14
N VAL A 174 5.83 -3.57 -10.73
CA VAL A 174 7.15 -2.98 -10.45
C VAL A 174 7.82 -3.70 -9.27
N GLY A 175 7.11 -3.92 -8.16
CA GLY A 175 7.63 -4.65 -7.01
C GLY A 175 8.07 -6.08 -7.38
N PHE A 176 7.25 -6.80 -8.16
CA PHE A 176 7.59 -8.13 -8.66
C PHE A 176 8.83 -8.13 -9.55
N LEU A 177 8.93 -7.20 -10.50
CA LEU A 177 10.10 -7.08 -11.39
C LEU A 177 11.36 -6.80 -10.58
N VAL A 178 11.29 -5.89 -9.62
CA VAL A 178 12.42 -5.54 -8.75
C VAL A 178 12.86 -6.75 -7.91
N TYR A 179 11.91 -7.50 -7.33
CA TYR A 179 12.22 -8.71 -6.57
C TYR A 179 12.88 -9.77 -7.44
N GLN A 180 12.32 -10.02 -8.62
CA GLN A 180 12.81 -11.06 -9.53
C GLN A 180 14.17 -10.70 -10.14
N ILE A 181 14.35 -9.47 -10.59
CA ILE A 181 15.62 -8.98 -11.15
C ILE A 181 16.69 -8.94 -10.05
N GLY A 182 16.36 -8.41 -8.87
CA GLY A 182 17.30 -8.36 -7.76
C GLY A 182 17.71 -9.74 -7.26
N THR A 183 16.78 -10.69 -7.22
CA THR A 183 17.07 -12.07 -6.78
C THR A 183 17.91 -12.82 -7.82
N LEU A 184 17.67 -12.57 -9.12
CA LEU A 184 18.49 -13.09 -10.21
C LEU A 184 19.92 -12.56 -10.18
N ILE A 185 20.12 -11.27 -9.88
CA ILE A 185 21.45 -10.64 -9.80
C ILE A 185 22.22 -11.14 -8.58
N VAL A 186 21.56 -11.26 -7.42
CA VAL A 186 22.23 -11.59 -6.15
C VAL A 186 22.44 -13.09 -5.97
N THR A 187 21.46 -13.91 -6.36
CA THR A 187 21.41 -15.34 -6.02
C THR A 187 21.57 -16.25 -7.24
N GLY A 188 21.48 -15.71 -8.47
CA GLY A 188 21.56 -16.49 -9.71
C GLY A 188 20.37 -17.43 -9.96
N SER A 189 19.39 -17.46 -9.06
CA SER A 189 18.19 -18.30 -9.14
C SER A 189 16.93 -17.46 -9.24
N ILE A 190 15.88 -18.05 -9.80
CA ILE A 190 14.54 -17.47 -9.79
C ILE A 190 13.99 -17.52 -8.35
N GLY A 191 13.53 -16.39 -7.81
CA GLY A 191 13.00 -16.31 -6.45
C GLY A 191 11.74 -17.18 -6.23
N ALA A 192 11.52 -17.60 -4.98
CA ALA A 192 10.32 -18.34 -4.60
C ALA A 192 9.08 -17.50 -4.92
N GLY A 193 8.12 -18.07 -5.67
CA GLY A 193 6.88 -17.37 -6.06
C GLY A 193 6.86 -16.76 -7.47
N PHE A 194 7.88 -16.97 -8.31
CA PHE A 194 7.90 -16.48 -9.70
C PHE A 194 6.66 -16.87 -10.51
N VAL A 195 6.18 -18.10 -10.38
CA VAL A 195 4.98 -18.57 -11.07
C VAL A 195 3.73 -17.82 -10.58
N GLY A 196 3.60 -17.61 -9.27
CA GLY A 196 2.48 -16.86 -8.68
C GLY A 196 2.50 -15.37 -9.07
N GLY A 197 3.68 -14.76 -9.08
CA GLY A 197 3.87 -13.37 -9.51
C GLY A 197 3.62 -13.19 -11.00
N LEU A 198 4.06 -14.11 -11.85
CA LEU A 198 3.79 -14.10 -13.28
C LEU A 198 2.28 -14.25 -13.55
N ILE A 199 1.58 -15.15 -12.86
CA ILE A 199 0.13 -15.32 -12.98
C ILE A 199 -0.60 -14.05 -12.54
N ALA A 200 -0.19 -13.43 -11.43
CA ALA A 200 -0.80 -12.19 -10.95
C ALA A 200 -0.56 -11.02 -11.92
N VAL A 201 0.64 -10.86 -12.45
CA VAL A 201 0.96 -9.85 -13.46
C VAL A 201 0.18 -10.08 -14.75
N LEU A 202 0.05 -11.34 -15.21
CA LEU A 202 -0.75 -11.69 -16.38
C LEU A 202 -2.26 -11.46 -16.14
N ALA A 203 -2.75 -11.75 -14.94
CA ALA A 203 -4.13 -11.45 -14.56
C ALA A 203 -4.40 -9.94 -14.54
N PHE A 204 -3.49 -9.15 -13.96
CA PHE A 204 -3.59 -7.69 -13.98
C PHE A 204 -3.51 -7.12 -15.40
N ALA A 205 -2.59 -7.61 -16.23
CA ALA A 205 -2.49 -7.25 -17.64
C ALA A 205 -3.77 -7.60 -18.41
N GLY A 206 -4.35 -8.78 -18.15
CA GLY A 206 -5.62 -9.22 -18.72
C GLY A 206 -6.81 -8.36 -18.29
N ILE A 207 -6.87 -7.96 -17.01
CA ILE A 207 -7.91 -7.07 -16.48
C ILE A 207 -7.78 -5.68 -17.10
N ILE A 208 -6.57 -5.13 -17.20
CA ILE A 208 -6.32 -3.83 -17.82
C ILE A 208 -6.69 -3.87 -19.31
N ALA A 209 -6.26 -4.90 -20.04
CA ALA A 209 -6.63 -5.10 -21.44
C ALA A 209 -8.15 -5.23 -21.62
N PHE A 210 -8.83 -5.98 -20.74
CA PHE A 210 -10.28 -6.11 -20.73
C PHE A 210 -10.98 -4.77 -20.49
N ILE A 211 -10.51 -3.98 -19.52
CA ILE A 211 -11.06 -2.64 -19.26
C ILE A 211 -10.88 -1.74 -20.48
N ILE A 212 -9.69 -1.74 -21.11
CA ILE A 212 -9.42 -0.95 -22.32
C ILE A 212 -10.34 -1.36 -23.47
N VAL A 213 -10.49 -2.66 -23.72
CA VAL A 213 -11.35 -3.18 -24.81
C VAL A 213 -12.82 -2.88 -24.53
N ASN A 214 -13.28 -3.07 -23.30
CA ASN A 214 -14.67 -2.81 -22.93
C ASN A 214 -15.01 -1.32 -23.02
N ASN A 215 -14.10 -0.43 -22.57
CA ASN A 215 -14.31 1.00 -22.70
C ASN A 215 -14.29 1.44 -24.17
N ARG A 216 -13.39 0.87 -24.98
CA ARG A 216 -13.34 1.13 -26.43
C ARG A 216 -14.62 0.66 -27.14
N ARG A 217 -15.19 -0.48 -26.74
CA ARG A 217 -16.48 -1.00 -27.26
C ARG A 217 -17.65 -0.08 -26.91
N LYS A 218 -17.71 0.44 -25.67
CA LYS A 218 -18.75 1.39 -25.24
C LYS A 218 -18.67 2.70 -26.02
N MET A 219 -17.46 3.25 -26.17
CA MET A 219 -17.23 4.47 -26.97
C MET A 219 -17.61 4.27 -28.45
N ALA A 220 -17.29 3.10 -29.03
CA ALA A 220 -17.66 2.76 -30.41
C ALA A 220 -19.19 2.63 -30.60
N MET A 221 -19.92 2.10 -29.60
CA MET A 221 -21.39 2.01 -29.63
C MET A 221 -22.05 3.38 -29.52
N GLU A 222 -21.55 4.27 -28.65
CA GLU A 222 -22.07 5.64 -28.53
C GLU A 222 -21.82 6.46 -29.81
N TYR A 223 -20.70 6.26 -30.50
CA TYR A 223 -20.42 6.92 -31.76
C TYR A 223 -21.39 6.48 -32.87
N ARG A 224 -21.77 5.19 -32.90
CA ARG A 224 -22.74 4.66 -33.87
C ARG A 224 -24.15 5.19 -33.66
N LEU A 225 -24.55 5.46 -32.42
CA LEU A 225 -25.86 6.03 -32.08
C LEU A 225 -25.98 7.52 -32.41
N LYS A 226 -24.87 8.27 -32.45
CA LYS A 226 -24.86 9.70 -32.84
C LYS A 226 -24.81 9.93 -34.35
N THR A 227 -24.55 8.89 -35.14
CA THR A 227 -24.41 8.98 -36.61
C THR A 227 -25.64 8.42 -37.35
N SER A 228 -26.65 7.95 -36.62
CA SER A 228 -27.97 7.50 -37.15
C SER A 228 -29.05 8.48 -36.72
#